data_AF-A0A1S2WUL7-F1
#
_entry.id   AF-A0A1S2WUL7-F1
#
_cell.length_a   1.000
_cell.length_b   1.000
_cell.length_c   1.000
_cell.angle_alpha   90.00
_cell.angle_beta   90.00
_cell.angle_gamma   90.00
#
_symmetry.space_group_name_H-M   'P 1'
#
loop_
_entity.id
_entity.type
_entity.pdbx_description
1 polymer ?
#
loop_
_entity_poly.entity_id
_entity_poly.type
_entity_poly.pdbx_seq_one_letter_code
_entity_poly.pdbx_strand_id
1 'polypeptide(L)'
;MTEAKVYDSVEFIAKYCLDKLKICKIGKLAVHQTCSTQKAKNQQYMLVIAKALSDEIVIPISVTCCGFAGDKGFTLPELNASALSGLKEEVKDCICGISNSRTCEIGLSYHSGLTYYSAFDLLDKQSTVK
;
A
#
# COMPACT_ATOMS: atom_id res chain seq x y z
N MET A 1 32.59 11.91 8.75
CA MET A 1 31.14 12.21 8.74
C MET A 1 30.42 10.88 8.81
N THR A 2 29.64 10.62 9.85
CA THR A 2 28.85 9.39 9.94
C THR A 2 27.67 9.54 8.98
N GLU A 3 27.59 8.65 7.99
CA GLU A 3 26.55 8.67 6.96
C GLU A 3 25.21 8.21 7.57
N ALA A 4 24.16 9.01 7.45
CA ALA A 4 22.83 8.67 7.96
C ALA A 4 22.17 7.65 7.02
N LYS A 5 21.75 6.51 7.57
CA LYS A 5 20.98 5.51 6.80
C LYS A 5 19.54 5.96 6.63
N VAL A 6 19.09 6.06 5.39
CA VAL A 6 17.71 6.36 5.02
C VAL A 6 17.01 5.07 4.61
N TYR A 7 15.82 4.84 5.14
CA TYR A 7 15.00 3.66 4.84
C TYR A 7 13.69 4.09 4.19
N ASP A 8 13.16 3.26 3.29
CA ASP A 8 11.74 3.36 2.92
C ASP A 8 10.87 3.00 4.14
N SER A 9 9.73 3.66 4.26
CA SER A 9 8.67 3.32 5.23
C SER A 9 8.42 1.81 5.40
N VAL A 10 8.24 1.07 4.30
CA VAL A 10 7.89 -0.34 4.34
C VAL A 10 9.10 -1.21 4.70
N GLU A 11 10.28 -0.79 4.28
CA GLU A 11 11.54 -1.45 4.68
C GLU A 11 11.76 -1.32 6.18
N PHE A 12 11.53 -0.13 6.74
CA PHE A 12 11.67 0.12 8.16
C PHE A 12 10.70 -0.72 8.98
N ILE A 13 9.41 -0.72 8.61
CA ILE A 13 8.39 -1.54 9.27
C ILE A 13 8.81 -3.02 9.27
N ALA A 14 9.12 -3.54 8.08
CA ALA A 14 9.43 -4.96 7.90
C ALA A 14 10.67 -5.40 8.70
N LYS A 15 11.67 -4.52 8.84
CA LYS A 15 12.93 -4.83 9.54
C LYS A 15 12.89 -4.61 11.05
N TYR A 16 12.12 -3.64 11.54
CA TYR A 16 12.29 -3.12 12.91
C TYR A 16 11.02 -3.06 13.75
N CYS A 17 9.85 -3.24 13.15
CA CYS A 17 8.56 -3.11 13.83
C CYS A 17 7.86 -4.45 14.02
N LEU A 18 7.79 -5.30 12.99
CA LEU A 18 6.94 -6.51 13.01
C LEU A 18 7.30 -7.49 14.14
N ASP A 19 8.57 -7.57 14.53
CA ASP A 19 9.06 -8.43 15.62
C ASP A 19 8.59 -7.98 17.01
N LYS A 20 8.20 -6.71 17.16
CA LYS A 20 7.76 -6.11 18.44
C LYS A 20 6.25 -6.02 18.59
N LEU A 21 5.50 -6.42 17.57
CA LEU A 21 4.06 -6.23 17.49
C LEU A 21 3.30 -7.56 17.52
N LYS A 22 2.26 -7.62 18.35
CA LYS A 22 1.24 -8.67 18.26
C LYS A 22 0.18 -8.20 17.27
N ILE A 23 0.17 -8.79 16.08
CA ILE A 23 -0.69 -8.35 14.97
C ILE A 23 -1.95 -9.22 14.90
N CYS A 24 -3.10 -8.57 14.82
CA CYS A 24 -4.40 -9.19 14.56
C CYS A 24 -4.64 -9.19 13.06
N LYS A 25 -4.77 -10.38 12.46
CA LYS A 25 -5.06 -10.47 11.03
C LYS A 25 -6.47 -10.02 10.72
N ILE A 26 -6.62 -9.44 9.54
CA ILE A 26 -7.88 -8.99 8.97
C ILE A 26 -8.27 -9.88 7.79
N GLY A 27 -9.44 -9.62 7.21
CA GLY A 27 -9.91 -10.30 5.99
C GLY A 27 -9.10 -9.94 4.75
N LYS A 28 -9.67 -10.22 3.56
CA LYS A 28 -9.00 -10.03 2.28
C LYS A 28 -8.48 -8.60 2.07
N LEU A 29 -7.18 -8.47 1.82
CA LEU A 29 -6.44 -7.21 1.79
C LEU A 29 -5.91 -6.91 0.39
N ALA A 30 -6.30 -5.76 -0.17
CA ALA A 30 -5.73 -5.27 -1.43
C ALA A 30 -4.35 -4.62 -1.18
N VAL A 31 -3.39 -4.86 -2.05
CA VAL A 31 -2.04 -4.30 -1.94
C VAL A 31 -1.66 -3.62 -3.25
N HIS A 32 -1.39 -2.31 -3.18
CA HIS A 32 -0.78 -1.58 -4.28
C HIS A 32 0.64 -1.14 -3.92
N GLN A 33 1.61 -1.70 -4.63
CA GLN A 33 3.01 -1.32 -4.53
C GLN A 33 3.28 -0.14 -5.46
N THR A 34 3.80 0.95 -4.89
CA THR A 34 4.07 2.16 -5.67
C THR A 34 5.14 1.91 -6.73
N CYS A 35 5.06 2.65 -7.84
CA CYS A 35 6.03 2.55 -8.93
C CYS A 35 7.46 2.90 -8.48
N SER A 36 7.63 3.77 -7.48
CA SER A 36 8.92 4.08 -6.86
C SER A 36 9.49 2.89 -6.07
N THR A 37 8.67 2.21 -5.27
CA THR A 37 9.09 1.02 -4.52
C THR A 37 9.49 -0.13 -5.44
N GLN A 38 8.77 -0.32 -6.55
CA GLN A 38 9.13 -1.31 -7.57
C GLN A 38 10.47 -0.97 -8.23
N LYS A 39 10.70 0.29 -8.61
CA LYS A 39 11.99 0.76 -9.16
C LYS A 39 13.15 0.57 -8.17
N ALA A 40 12.90 0.82 -6.88
CA ALA A 40 13.86 0.61 -5.81
C ALA A 40 14.06 -0.88 -5.44
N LYS A 41 13.32 -1.80 -6.07
CA LYS A 41 13.34 -3.25 -5.78
C LYS A 41 12.99 -3.60 -4.33
N ASN A 42 12.12 -2.80 -3.71
CA ASN A 42 11.72 -2.91 -2.31
C ASN A 42 10.33 -3.56 -2.12
N GLN A 43 9.73 -4.11 -3.20
CA GLN A 43 8.40 -4.73 -3.17
C GLN A 43 8.25 -5.85 -2.12
N GLN A 44 9.32 -6.59 -1.82
CA GLN A 44 9.24 -7.68 -0.84
C GLN A 44 8.80 -7.20 0.54
N TYR A 45 9.19 -6.00 0.95
CA TYR A 45 8.87 -5.48 2.28
C TYR A 45 7.38 -5.19 2.43
N MET A 46 6.75 -4.65 1.38
CA MET A 46 5.31 -4.45 1.33
C MET A 46 4.54 -5.78 1.47
N LEU A 47 5.02 -6.83 0.80
CA LEU A 47 4.40 -8.16 0.88
C LEU A 47 4.59 -8.82 2.24
N VAL A 48 5.73 -8.64 2.90
CA VAL A 48 5.96 -9.12 4.26
C VAL A 48 4.96 -8.50 5.23
N ILE A 49 4.73 -7.18 5.12
CA ILE A 49 3.73 -6.48 5.94
C ILE A 49 2.32 -6.98 5.64
N ALA A 50 1.96 -7.09 4.35
CA ALA A 50 0.64 -7.57 3.96
C ALA A 50 0.35 -8.99 4.49
N LYS A 51 1.33 -9.91 4.45
CA LYS A 51 1.21 -11.27 5.00
C LYS A 51 1.11 -11.31 6.53
N ALA A 52 1.65 -10.31 7.21
CA ALA A 52 1.46 -10.15 8.64
C ALA A 52 0.03 -9.70 8.97
N LEU A 53 -0.59 -8.90 8.10
CA LEU A 53 -1.91 -8.34 8.27
C LEU A 53 -3.04 -9.23 7.75
N SER A 54 -2.83 -10.09 6.76
CA SER A 54 -3.89 -10.92 6.19
C SER A 54 -3.34 -12.22 5.59
N ASP A 55 -4.17 -13.26 5.63
CA ASP A 55 -3.93 -14.54 4.92
C ASP A 55 -4.43 -14.50 3.48
N GLU A 56 -5.28 -13.54 3.12
CA GLU A 56 -5.86 -13.38 1.79
C GLU A 56 -5.43 -12.04 1.18
N ILE A 57 -4.50 -12.08 0.23
CA ILE A 57 -3.93 -10.88 -0.38
C ILE A 57 -4.34 -10.80 -1.85
N VAL A 58 -4.82 -9.63 -2.27
CA VAL A 58 -5.09 -9.29 -3.67
C VAL A 58 -4.11 -8.24 -4.14
N ILE A 59 -3.40 -8.52 -5.23
CA ILE A 59 -2.56 -7.54 -5.93
C ILE A 59 -3.24 -7.29 -7.29
N PRO A 60 -3.87 -6.12 -7.50
CA PRO A 60 -4.57 -5.82 -8.75
C PRO A 60 -3.61 -5.83 -9.94
N ILE A 61 -3.87 -6.67 -10.94
CA ILE A 61 -3.00 -6.88 -12.10
C ILE A 61 -3.16 -5.72 -13.10
N SER A 62 -4.34 -5.10 -13.17
CA SER A 62 -4.56 -3.97 -14.08
C SER A 62 -3.83 -2.69 -13.64
N VAL A 63 -3.32 -2.63 -12.40
CA VAL A 63 -2.77 -1.40 -11.80
C VAL A 63 -1.29 -1.52 -11.49
N THR A 64 -0.45 -1.38 -12.52
CA THR A 64 1.01 -1.26 -12.37
C THR A 64 1.43 0.10 -11.82
N CYS A 65 0.69 1.17 -12.15
CA CYS A 65 0.87 2.53 -11.66
C CYS A 65 -0.51 3.13 -11.41
N CYS A 66 -0.68 3.87 -10.31
CA CYS A 66 -1.97 4.50 -10.00
C CYS A 66 -2.31 5.68 -10.93
N GLY A 67 -1.38 6.19 -11.73
CA GLY A 67 -1.62 7.34 -12.62
C GLY A 67 -1.64 8.71 -11.92
N PHE A 68 -1.42 8.77 -10.59
CA PHE A 68 -1.34 10.04 -9.87
C PHE A 68 -0.04 10.81 -10.18
N ALA A 69 1.04 10.08 -10.50
CA ALA A 69 2.32 10.62 -10.99
C ALA A 69 2.87 11.79 -10.14
N GLY A 70 3.10 11.52 -8.85
CA GLY A 70 3.46 12.56 -7.88
C GLY A 70 2.19 13.25 -7.39
N ASP A 71 1.97 14.47 -7.84
CA ASP A 71 0.80 15.32 -7.55
C ASP A 71 -0.01 15.66 -8.82
N LYS A 72 0.45 15.25 -10.00
CA LYS A 72 -0.19 15.58 -11.28
C LYS A 72 -1.64 15.09 -11.38
N GLY A 73 -2.01 14.04 -10.65
CA GLY A 73 -3.40 13.57 -10.53
C GLY A 73 -4.37 14.63 -10.02
N PHE A 74 -3.89 15.66 -9.30
CA PHE A 74 -4.74 16.78 -8.87
C PHE A 74 -5.09 17.75 -10.01
N THR A 75 -4.20 17.91 -11.00
CA THR A 75 -4.39 18.84 -12.12
C THR A 75 -4.80 18.15 -13.42
N LEU A 76 -4.57 16.83 -13.53
CA LEU A 76 -4.97 16.00 -14.65
C LEU A 76 -5.62 14.69 -14.15
N PRO A 77 -6.86 14.77 -13.61
CA PRO A 77 -7.52 13.63 -12.97
C PRO A 77 -7.84 12.49 -13.94
N GLU A 78 -7.98 12.78 -15.24
CA GLU A 78 -8.25 11.78 -16.28
C GLU A 78 -7.14 10.71 -16.37
N LEU A 79 -5.89 11.06 -16.05
CA LEU A 79 -4.78 10.11 -16.01
C LEU A 79 -4.95 9.08 -14.89
N ASN A 80 -5.35 9.54 -13.70
CA ASN A 80 -5.64 8.68 -12.56
C ASN A 80 -6.89 7.82 -12.82
N ALA A 81 -7.94 8.40 -13.40
CA ALA A 81 -9.17 7.70 -13.76
C ALA A 81 -8.93 6.58 -14.79
N SER A 82 -8.16 6.87 -15.85
CA SER A 82 -7.81 5.88 -16.87
C SER A 82 -7.01 4.72 -16.27
N ALA A 83 -5.97 5.04 -15.49
CA ALA A 83 -5.10 4.04 -14.87
C ALA A 83 -5.82 3.13 -13.86
N LEU A 84 -6.91 3.59 -13.25
CA LEU A 84 -7.64 2.87 -12.20
C LEU A 84 -9.02 2.36 -12.64
N SER A 85 -9.33 2.43 -13.93
CA SER A 85 -10.65 2.08 -14.48
C SER A 85 -11.10 0.64 -14.17
N GLY A 86 -10.17 -0.32 -14.11
CA GLY A 86 -10.44 -1.73 -13.78
C GLY A 86 -10.36 -2.07 -12.29
N LEU A 87 -9.87 -1.16 -11.45
CA LEU A 87 -9.47 -1.48 -10.08
C LEU A 87 -10.65 -1.97 -9.22
N LYS A 88 -11.82 -1.33 -9.37
CA LYS A 88 -13.00 -1.59 -8.54
C LYS A 88 -13.41 -3.06 -8.53
N GLU A 89 -13.43 -3.70 -9.70
CA GLU A 89 -13.84 -5.10 -9.83
C GLU A 89 -12.80 -6.07 -9.24
N GLU A 90 -11.51 -5.74 -9.34
CA GLU A 90 -10.43 -6.58 -8.80
C GLU A 90 -10.41 -6.59 -7.28
N VAL A 91 -10.84 -5.51 -6.63
CA VAL A 91 -10.76 -5.35 -5.17
C VAL A 91 -12.11 -5.43 -4.44
N LYS A 92 -13.19 -5.78 -5.15
CA LYS A 92 -14.56 -5.77 -4.61
C LYS A 92 -14.78 -6.61 -3.36
N ASP A 93 -14.03 -7.70 -3.21
CA ASP A 93 -14.12 -8.63 -2.08
C ASP A 93 -13.12 -8.28 -0.96
N CYS A 94 -12.32 -7.22 -1.13
CA CYS A 94 -11.36 -6.79 -0.13
C CYS A 94 -12.06 -5.92 0.92
N ILE A 95 -11.62 -6.02 2.17
CA ILE A 95 -12.14 -5.18 3.26
C ILE A 95 -11.48 -3.80 3.31
N CYS A 96 -10.23 -3.72 2.87
CA CYS A 96 -9.47 -2.49 2.69
C CYS A 96 -8.26 -2.75 1.77
N GLY A 97 -7.56 -1.68 1.43
CA GLY A 97 -6.29 -1.73 0.73
C GLY A 97 -5.15 -1.09 1.51
N ILE A 98 -3.92 -1.39 1.11
CA ILE A 98 -2.73 -0.66 1.56
C ILE A 98 -1.85 -0.21 0.39
N SER A 99 -1.25 0.96 0.58
CA SER A 99 -0.15 1.47 -0.24
C SER A 99 0.87 2.18 0.64
N ASN A 100 1.98 2.64 0.06
CA ASN A 100 3.04 3.36 0.75
C ASN A 100 3.33 4.74 0.12
N SER A 101 2.33 5.31 -0.54
CA SER A 101 2.35 6.69 -1.04
C SER A 101 0.98 7.31 -0.85
N ARG A 102 0.96 8.48 -0.20
CA ARG A 102 -0.28 9.20 0.10
C ARG A 102 -1.13 9.49 -1.13
N THR A 103 -0.50 9.85 -2.24
CA THR A 103 -1.24 10.16 -3.46
C THR A 103 -1.77 8.90 -4.15
N CYS A 104 -1.08 7.77 -4.01
CA CYS A 104 -1.62 6.48 -4.39
C CYS A 104 -2.83 6.10 -3.52
N GLU A 105 -2.73 6.23 -2.20
CA GLU A 105 -3.84 5.97 -1.26
C GLU A 105 -5.09 6.76 -1.65
N ILE A 106 -4.95 8.07 -1.94
CA ILE A 106 -6.05 8.93 -2.37
C ILE A 106 -6.69 8.44 -3.67
N GLY A 107 -5.89 8.26 -4.73
CA GLY A 107 -6.40 7.87 -6.04
C GLY A 107 -7.03 6.48 -6.04
N LEU A 108 -6.38 5.51 -5.41
CA LEU A 108 -6.88 4.15 -5.27
C LEU A 108 -8.21 4.14 -4.50
N SER A 109 -8.29 4.87 -3.38
CA SER A 109 -9.52 4.94 -2.60
C SER A 109 -10.66 5.55 -3.39
N TYR A 110 -10.39 6.66 -4.07
CA TYR A 110 -11.41 7.38 -4.83
C TYR A 110 -11.96 6.54 -5.98
N HIS A 111 -11.10 5.88 -6.76
CA HIS A 111 -11.53 5.16 -7.97
C HIS A 111 -12.04 3.74 -7.70
N SER A 112 -11.63 3.09 -6.61
CA SER A 112 -12.16 1.77 -6.25
C SER A 112 -13.39 1.81 -5.35
N GLY A 113 -13.56 2.87 -4.56
CA GLY A 113 -14.53 2.90 -3.45
C GLY A 113 -14.09 2.08 -2.23
N LEU A 114 -12.92 1.45 -2.26
CA LEU A 114 -12.30 0.72 -1.15
C LEU A 114 -11.35 1.64 -0.41
N THR A 115 -11.37 1.70 0.92
CA THR A 115 -10.41 2.55 1.64
C THR A 115 -9.00 1.97 1.57
N TYR A 116 -8.05 2.74 1.04
CA TYR A 116 -6.62 2.44 1.07
C TYR A 116 -5.93 3.21 2.20
N TYR A 117 -5.24 2.47 3.07
CA TYR A 117 -4.46 3.00 4.17
C TYR A 117 -2.97 3.02 3.83
N SER A 118 -2.20 3.82 4.57
CA SER A 118 -0.76 3.62 4.61
C SER A 118 -0.45 2.30 5.34
N ALA A 119 0.68 1.66 5.01
CA ALA A 119 1.13 0.47 5.72
C ALA A 119 1.28 0.70 7.24
N PHE A 120 1.72 1.90 7.65
CA PHE A 120 1.83 2.27 9.06
C PHE A 120 0.47 2.36 9.74
N ASP A 121 -0.48 3.06 9.13
CA ASP A 121 -1.80 3.31 9.75
C ASP A 121 -2.58 2.01 9.94
N LEU A 122 -2.56 1.12 8.94
CA LEU A 122 -3.23 -0.17 9.10
C LEU A 122 -2.52 -1.06 10.13
N LEU A 123 -1.19 -1.05 10.16
CA LEU A 123 -0.43 -1.83 11.13
C LEU A 123 -0.69 -1.36 12.57
N ASP A 124 -0.71 -0.05 12.80
CA ASP A 124 -1.01 0.54 14.11
C ASP A 124 -2.41 0.13 14.59
N LYS A 125 -3.43 0.26 13.72
CA LYS A 125 -4.81 -0.16 14.02
C LYS A 125 -4.96 -1.64 14.34
N GLN A 126 -4.11 -2.49 13.74
CA GLN A 126 -4.22 -3.94 13.81
C GLN A 126 -3.16 -4.57 14.69
N SER A 127 -2.48 -3.82 15.56
CA SER A 127 -1.48 -4.38 16.44
C SER A 127 -1.46 -3.78 17.84
N THR A 128 -0.89 -4.54 18.76
CA THR A 128 -0.52 -4.07 20.08
C THR A 128 0.95 -4.34 20.33
N VAL A 129 1.53 -3.66 21.32
CA VAL A 129 2.86 -4.00 21.82
C VAL A 129 2.85 -5.43 22.37
N LYS A 130 3.93 -6.17 22.12
CA LYS A 130 4.16 -7.50 22.71
C LYS A 130 4.52 -7.43 24.19
#